data_AF-A0A945KIF3-F1
#
_entry.id   AF-A0A945KIF3-F1
#
_cell.length_a   1.000
_cell.length_b   1.000
_cell.length_c   1.000
_cell.angle_alpha   90.00
_cell.angle_beta   90.00
_cell.angle_gamma   90.00
#
_symmetry.space_group_name_H-M   'P 1'
#
loop_
_entity.id
_entity.type
_entity.pdbx_description
1 polymer ?
#
loop_
_entity_poly.entity_id
_entity_poly.type
_entity_poly.pdbx_seq_one_letter_code
_entity_poly.pdbx_strand_id
1 'polypeptide(L)'
;MTHENDLSLARRIAARDDSAATELMQSLGGEMLGFANGMLRDHAAAEDALQEAFLAVLRAIEKYDGRVALRAWAFSILRNKIYDILRKRGREPIVSNEDPDVDRFTD
;
A
#
# COMPACT_ATOMS: atom_id res chain seq x y z
N MET A 1 -9.85 2.94 -19.67
CA MET A 1 -9.02 1.72 -19.80
C MET A 1 -9.98 0.54 -19.94
N THR A 2 -9.94 -0.15 -21.07
CA THR A 2 -10.82 -1.30 -21.35
C THR A 2 -10.31 -2.55 -20.64
N HIS A 3 -11.21 -3.47 -20.25
CA HIS A 3 -10.86 -4.75 -19.62
C HIS A 3 -9.85 -5.58 -20.45
N GLU A 4 -9.88 -5.42 -21.77
CA GLU A 4 -8.92 -6.06 -22.69
C GLU A 4 -7.49 -5.53 -22.52
N ASN A 5 -7.34 -4.22 -22.28
CA ASN A 5 -6.02 -3.63 -22.01
C ASN A 5 -5.49 -4.10 -20.65
N ASP A 6 -6.35 -4.19 -19.63
CA ASP A 6 -5.99 -4.68 -18.30
C ASP A 6 -5.46 -6.13 -18.34
N LEU A 7 -6.12 -7.02 -19.10
CA LEU A 7 -5.66 -8.40 -19.28
C LEU A 7 -4.34 -8.49 -20.05
N SER A 8 -4.17 -7.68 -21.08
CA SER A 8 -2.91 -7.60 -21.83
C SER A 8 -1.75 -7.14 -20.92
N LEU A 9 -1.97 -6.07 -20.17
CA LEU A 9 -0.99 -5.55 -19.22
C LEU A 9 -0.64 -6.58 -18.14
N ALA A 10 -1.66 -7.22 -17.53
CA ALA A 10 -1.45 -8.28 -16.55
C ALA A 10 -0.64 -9.47 -17.10
N ARG A 11 -0.91 -9.89 -18.34
CA ARG A 11 -0.14 -10.97 -19.01
C ARG A 11 1.32 -10.58 -19.24
N ARG A 12 1.59 -9.35 -19.67
CA ARG A 12 2.96 -8.84 -19.85
C ARG A 12 3.72 -8.82 -18.52
N ILE A 13 3.09 -8.34 -17.46
CA ILE A 13 3.68 -8.35 -16.11
C ILE A 13 3.96 -9.79 -15.66
N ALA A 14 3.02 -10.72 -15.87
CA ALA A 14 3.22 -12.14 -15.56
C ALA A 14 4.40 -12.76 -16.33
N ALA A 15 4.63 -12.31 -17.57
CA ALA A 15 5.78 -12.68 -18.41
C ALA A 15 7.10 -11.98 -18.00
N ARG A 16 7.13 -11.26 -16.87
CA ARG A 16 8.30 -10.51 -16.37
C ARG A 16 8.79 -9.42 -17.33
N ASP A 17 7.86 -8.79 -18.04
CA ASP A 17 8.12 -7.56 -18.79
C ASP A 17 8.23 -6.36 -17.82
N ASP A 18 9.46 -5.92 -17.54
CA ASP A 18 9.73 -4.78 -16.65
C ASP A 18 9.08 -3.47 -17.12
N SER A 19 8.89 -3.32 -18.45
CA SER A 19 8.20 -2.14 -18.99
C SER A 19 6.72 -2.12 -18.61
N ALA A 20 6.09 -3.30 -18.52
CA ALA A 20 4.69 -3.43 -18.12
C ALA A 20 4.48 -3.14 -16.63
N ALA A 21 5.42 -3.55 -15.77
CA ALA A 21 5.39 -3.17 -14.37
C ALA A 21 5.55 -1.65 -14.21
N THR A 22 6.48 -1.05 -14.97
CA THR A 22 6.68 0.40 -14.98
C THR A 22 5.42 1.14 -15.44
N GLU A 23 4.78 0.67 -16.51
CA GLU A 23 3.51 1.23 -17.02
C GLU A 23 2.39 1.17 -15.96
N LEU A 24 2.28 0.07 -15.23
CA LEU A 24 1.33 -0.04 -14.12
C LEU A 24 1.63 0.96 -12.99
N MET A 25 2.90 1.12 -12.62
CA MET A 25 3.31 2.08 -11.59
C MET A 25 3.03 3.52 -12.04
N GLN A 26 3.34 3.86 -13.28
CA GLN A 26 3.09 5.20 -13.83
C GLN A 26 1.60 5.53 -13.92
N SER A 27 0.76 4.54 -14.23
CA SER A 27 -0.68 4.74 -14.37
C SER A 27 -1.41 4.81 -13.02
N LEU A 28 -1.01 4.02 -12.02
CA LEU A 28 -1.77 3.91 -10.75
C LEU A 28 -1.03 4.46 -9.53
N GLY A 29 0.29 4.56 -9.56
CA GLY A 29 1.12 4.85 -8.39
C GLY A 29 0.76 6.17 -7.71
N GLY A 30 0.60 7.24 -8.48
CA GLY A 30 0.22 8.56 -7.95
C GLY A 30 -1.17 8.57 -7.30
N GLU A 31 -2.17 7.94 -7.92
CA GLU A 31 -3.52 7.85 -7.37
C GLU A 31 -3.57 6.99 -6.09
N MET A 32 -2.85 5.87 -6.11
CA MET A 32 -2.73 4.96 -4.96
C MET A 32 -2.02 5.64 -3.78
N LEU A 33 -0.94 6.39 -4.05
CA LEU A 33 -0.24 7.18 -3.05
C LEU A 33 -1.13 8.26 -2.45
N GLY A 34 -1.87 9.00 -3.28
CA GLY A 34 -2.81 10.02 -2.83
C GLY A 34 -3.90 9.43 -1.92
N PHE A 35 -4.45 8.28 -2.30
CA PHE A 35 -5.42 7.55 -1.48
C PHE A 35 -4.83 7.09 -0.14
N ALA A 36 -3.62 6.51 -0.14
CA ALA A 36 -2.94 6.08 1.08
C ALA A 36 -2.63 7.25 2.01
N ASN A 37 -2.16 8.38 1.48
CA ASN A 37 -1.92 9.60 2.25
C ASN A 37 -3.20 10.10 2.94
N GLY A 38 -4.33 10.11 2.23
CA GLY A 38 -5.61 10.53 2.80
C GLY A 38 -6.09 9.63 3.96
N MET A 39 -5.80 8.33 3.88
CA MET A 39 -6.23 7.35 4.89
C MET A 39 -5.30 7.27 6.10
N LEU A 40 -3.98 7.31 5.88
CA LEU A 40 -2.98 7.11 6.94
C LEU A 40 -2.54 8.42 7.61
N ARG A 41 -2.69 9.56 6.92
CA ARG A 41 -2.24 10.89 7.36
C ARG A 41 -0.77 10.92 7.82
N ASP A 42 0.02 10.04 7.21
CA ASP A 42 1.44 9.82 7.46
C ASP A 42 2.05 9.44 6.12
N HIS A 43 2.97 10.28 5.64
CA HIS A 43 3.53 10.15 4.30
C HIS A 43 4.42 8.92 4.17
N ALA A 44 5.29 8.66 5.15
CA ALA A 44 6.19 7.52 5.13
C ALA A 44 5.40 6.21 5.15
N ALA A 45 4.39 6.11 6.03
CA ALA A 45 3.53 4.93 6.07
C ALA A 45 2.70 4.76 4.79
N ALA A 46 2.33 5.84 4.10
CA ALA A 46 1.63 5.79 2.82
C ALA A 46 2.53 5.29 1.68
N GLU A 47 3.78 5.75 1.62
CA GLU A 47 4.78 5.25 0.67
C GLU A 47 5.08 3.76 0.89
N ASP A 48 5.26 3.34 2.14
CA ASP A 48 5.46 1.93 2.49
C ASP A 48 4.26 1.07 2.08
N ALA A 49 3.04 1.53 2.39
CA ALA A 49 1.82 0.83 2.01
C ALA A 49 1.69 0.69 0.48
N LEU A 50 2.01 1.75 -0.27
CA LEU A 50 2.03 1.72 -1.74
C LEU A 50 3.03 0.69 -2.25
N GLN A 51 4.27 0.74 -1.77
CA GLN A 51 5.33 -0.17 -2.21
C GLN A 51 4.97 -1.62 -1.93
N GLU A 52 4.50 -1.93 -0.72
CA GLU A 52 4.05 -3.27 -0.36
C GLU A 52 2.87 -3.74 -1.22
N ALA A 53 1.90 -2.85 -1.47
CA ALA A 53 0.74 -3.16 -2.28
C ALA A 53 1.14 -3.43 -3.74
N PHE A 54 2.05 -2.63 -4.29
CA PHE A 54 2.55 -2.81 -5.64
C PHE A 54 3.32 -4.13 -5.79
N LEU A 55 4.19 -4.46 -4.85
CA LEU A 55 4.87 -5.76 -4.81
C LEU A 55 3.87 -6.92 -4.68
N ALA A 56 2.80 -6.75 -3.89
CA ALA A 56 1.75 -7.76 -3.77
C ALA A 56 0.94 -7.93 -5.07
N VAL A 57 0.64 -6.84 -5.76
CA VAL A 57 0.03 -6.84 -7.10
C VAL A 57 0.91 -7.63 -8.08
N LEU A 58 2.20 -7.31 -8.18
CA LEU A 58 3.13 -8.02 -9.08
C LEU A 58 3.22 -9.52 -8.76
N ARG A 59 3.25 -9.90 -7.48
CA ARG A 59 3.28 -11.31 -7.06
C ARG A 59 1.98 -12.06 -7.33
N ALA A 60 0.85 -11.37 -7.30
CA ALA A 60 -0.47 -11.98 -7.47
C ALA A 60 -1.01 -11.84 -8.89
N ILE A 61 -0.29 -11.18 -9.80
CA ILE A 61 -0.80 -10.82 -11.14
C ILE A 61 -1.16 -12.04 -11.98
N GLU A 62 -0.50 -13.18 -11.80
CA GLU A 62 -0.81 -14.44 -12.48
C GLU A 62 -2.22 -14.96 -12.13
N LYS A 63 -2.78 -14.54 -10.99
CA LYS A 63 -4.13 -14.90 -10.53
C LYS A 63 -5.20 -13.89 -10.96
N TYR A 64 -4.80 -12.78 -11.58
CA TYR A 64 -5.76 -11.79 -12.08
C TYR A 64 -6.49 -12.33 -13.32
N ASP A 65 -7.81 -12.43 -13.22
CA ASP A 65 -8.67 -13.08 -14.22
C ASP A 65 -9.52 -12.08 -15.03
N GLY A 66 -9.36 -10.77 -14.79
CA GLY A 66 -10.09 -9.72 -15.49
C GLY A 66 -11.56 -9.59 -15.14
N ARG A 67 -12.07 -10.27 -14.09
CA ARG A 67 -13.47 -10.12 -13.64
C ARG A 67 -13.78 -8.74 -13.08
N VAL A 68 -12.76 -8.04 -12.60
CA VAL A 68 -12.82 -6.66 -12.15
C VAL A 68 -11.68 -5.90 -12.81
N ALA A 69 -11.81 -4.59 -12.97
CA ALA A 69 -10.74 -3.76 -13.52
C ALA A 69 -9.45 -3.88 -12.69
N LEU A 70 -8.29 -3.87 -13.35
CA LEU A 70 -6.98 -4.04 -12.73
C LEU A 70 -6.72 -2.96 -11.68
N ARG A 71 -7.17 -1.73 -11.97
CA ARG A 71 -7.19 -0.62 -11.02
C ARG A 71 -7.96 -0.97 -9.75
N ALA A 72 -9.21 -1.42 -9.88
CA ALA A 72 -10.04 -1.75 -8.71
C ALA A 72 -9.41 -2.87 -7.87
N TRP A 73 -8.84 -3.87 -8.54
CA TRP A 73 -8.13 -4.97 -7.88
C TRP A 73 -6.88 -4.48 -7.13
N ALA A 74 -6.03 -3.65 -7.74
CA ALA A 74 -4.85 -3.07 -7.09
C ALA A 74 -5.22 -2.22 -5.87
N PHE A 75 -6.27 -1.39 -5.97
CA PHE A 75 -6.78 -0.61 -4.84
C PHE A 75 -7.33 -1.49 -3.71
N SER A 76 -7.89 -2.66 -4.01
CA SER A 76 -8.34 -3.61 -2.97
C SER A 76 -7.16 -4.14 -2.15
N ILE A 77 -6.04 -4.43 -2.81
CA ILE A 77 -4.80 -4.89 -2.15
C ILE A 77 -4.22 -3.77 -1.28
N LEU A 78 -4.13 -2.55 -1.80
CA LEU A 78 -3.68 -1.38 -1.05
C LEU A 78 -4.55 -1.11 0.18
N ARG A 79 -5.87 -1.19 0.03
CA ARG A 79 -6.81 -0.99 1.14
C ARG A 79 -6.57 -1.99 2.27
N ASN A 80 -6.31 -3.26 1.94
CA ASN A 80 -5.98 -4.27 2.95
C ASN A 80 -4.69 -3.90 3.70
N LYS A 81 -3.65 -3.43 3.00
CA LYS A 81 -2.40 -2.96 3.62
C LYS A 81 -2.63 -1.77 4.56
N ILE A 82 -3.42 -0.79 4.13
CA ILE A 82 -3.79 0.37 4.97
C ILE A 82 -4.52 -0.10 6.23
N TYR A 83 -5.49 -1.01 6.11
CA TYR A 83 -6.22 -1.53 7.27
C TYR A 83 -5.32 -2.31 8.23
N ASP A 84 -4.36 -3.07 7.72
CA ASP A 84 -3.37 -3.74 8.57
C ASP A 84 -2.52 -2.74 9.37
N ILE A 85 -2.08 -1.64 8.73
CA ILE A 85 -1.33 -0.56 9.40
C ILE A 85 -2.19 0.11 10.47
N LEU A 86 -3.42 0.52 10.13
CA LEU A 86 -4.33 1.17 11.07
C LEU A 86 -4.68 0.26 12.26
N ARG A 87 -4.89 -1.04 12.01
CA ARG A 87 -5.13 -2.04 13.05
C ARG A 87 -3.93 -2.20 13.99
N LYS A 88 -2.70 -2.12 13.47
CA LYS A 88 -1.48 -2.15 14.30
C LYS A 88 -1.36 -0.89 15.16
N ARG A 89 -1.58 0.30 14.58
CA ARG A 89 -1.58 1.58 15.32
C ARG A 89 -2.59 1.63 16.46
N GLY A 90 -3.82 1.15 16.21
CA GLY A 90 -4.85 1.08 17.27
C GLY A 90 -4.56 0.06 18.39
N ARG A 91 -3.51 -0.75 18.25
CA ARG A 91 -3.08 -1.74 19.24
C ARG A 91 -1.78 -1.38 19.93
N GLU A 92 -1.10 -0.32 19.51
CA GLU A 92 0.08 0.14 20.22
C GLU A 92 -0.37 0.61 21.61
N PRO A 93 0.16 0.03 22.71
CA PRO A 93 -0.10 0.56 24.03
C PRO A 93 0.40 2.00 24.06
N ILE A 94 -0.42 2.90 24.59
CA ILE A 94 0.04 4.23 24.96
C ILE A 94 1.11 4.01 26.02
N VAL A 95 2.38 4.02 25.62
CA VAL A 95 3.47 4.20 26.55
C VAL A 95 3.32 5.64 27.00
N SER A 96 2.60 5.83 28.12
CA SER A 96 2.72 7.04 28.90
C SER A 96 4.19 7.14 29.28
N ASN A 97 4.94 7.99 28.58
CA ASN A 97 6.18 8.50 29.13
C ASN A 97 5.76 9.37 30.32
N GLU A 98 5.52 8.73 31.46
CA GLU A 98 5.68 9.41 32.74
C GLU A 98 7.16 9.77 32.81
N ASP A 99 7.44 11.06 32.62
CA ASP A 99 8.76 11.62 32.89
C ASP A 99 9.18 11.14 34.29
N PRO A 100 10.37 10.55 34.46
CA PRO A 100 10.90 10.40 35.81
C PRO A 100 11.12 11.81 36.33
N ASP A 101 10.22 12.26 37.20
CA ASP A 101 10.44 13.37 38.11
C ASP A 101 11.60 12.98 39.05
N VAL A 102 12.83 13.09 38.52
CA VAL A 102 14.07 13.06 39.29
C VAL A 102 14.45 14.49 39.64
N ASP A 103 13.53 15.18 40.32
CA ASP A 103 13.90 16.26 41.23
C ASP A 103 13.23 16.03 42.59
N ARG A 104 13.81 15.11 43.36
CA ARG A 104 13.56 15.11 44.81
C ARG A 104 14.71 14.53 45.61
N PHE A 105 15.18 15.40 46.50
CA PHE A 105 16.03 15.17 47.68
C PHE A 105 17.53 15.35 47.49
N THR A 106 17.91 16.63 47.52
CA THR A 106 18.88 17.13 48.51
C THR A 106 18.85 16.35 49.83
N ASP A 107 20.01 15.79 50.20
CA ASP A 107 20.70 16.02 51.49
C ASP A 107 22.20 15.70 51.33
#